data_AF-A0A916BZA3-F1
#
_entry.id   AF-A0A916BZA3-F1
#
_cell.length_a   1.000
_cell.length_b   1.000
_cell.length_c   1.000
_cell.angle_alpha   90.00
_cell.angle_beta   90.00
_cell.angle_gamma   90.00
#
_symmetry.space_group_name_H-M   'P 1'
#
loop_
_entity.id
_entity.type
_entity.pdbx_description
1 polymer ?
#
loop_
_entity_poly.entity_id
_entity_poly.type
_entity_poly.pdbx_seq_one_letter_code
_entity_poly.pdbx_strand_id
1 'polypeptide(L)'
;MLEYFDAFITGLTATPSKQTFGFFNQNLVMEYSRPCAVADGVNVDGQVYRIRTAITERGSTVEAGYYVDKRDRQTRKVRWESLDEDLSYDAQHLDRAVVAEDQIRTIIRTYRDKLFTDLFPGRSEVPKTLVFAKDDSHAEDIVRIVREEFGKGNEFCQKITYRTTA
;
A
#
# COMPACT_ATOMS: atom_id res chain seq x y z
N MET A 1 -19.66 -16.22 19.54
CA MET A 1 -19.78 -15.92 20.98
C MET A 1 -18.83 -16.85 21.71
N LEU A 2 -17.71 -16.35 22.23
CA LEU A 2 -16.66 -17.17 22.88
C LEU A 2 -17.07 -17.61 24.30
N GLU A 3 -18.10 -16.98 24.86
CA GLU A 3 -18.69 -17.30 26.18
C GLU A 3 -19.53 -18.59 26.19
N TYR A 4 -19.65 -19.28 25.06
CA TYR A 4 -20.37 -20.56 24.97
C TYR A 4 -19.61 -21.72 25.64
N PHE A 5 -18.28 -21.63 25.72
CA PHE A 5 -17.44 -22.68 26.30
C PHE A 5 -17.07 -22.35 27.74
N ASP A 6 -17.25 -23.32 28.63
CA ASP A 6 -16.75 -23.26 30.01
C ASP A 6 -15.25 -23.62 30.02
N ALA A 7 -14.43 -22.64 29.63
CA ALA A 7 -12.98 -22.78 29.52
C ALA A 7 -12.27 -21.45 29.80
N PHE A 8 -11.00 -21.53 30.18
CA PHE A 8 -10.15 -20.34 30.28
C PHE A 8 -9.91 -19.74 28.89
N ILE A 9 -10.14 -18.44 28.76
CA ILE A 9 -9.92 -17.69 27.52
C ILE A 9 -8.67 -16.83 27.68
N THR A 10 -7.65 -17.08 26.87
CA THR A 10 -6.43 -16.26 26.80
C THR A 10 -6.36 -15.58 25.43
N GLY A 11 -6.21 -14.25 25.43
CA GLY A 11 -6.09 -13.44 24.21
C GLY A 11 -4.66 -12.96 23.97
N LEU A 12 -4.16 -13.14 22.75
CA LEU A 12 -2.90 -12.55 22.28
C LEU A 12 -3.24 -11.48 21.23
N THR A 13 -2.72 -10.27 21.39
CA THR A 13 -2.92 -9.19 20.43
C THR A 13 -1.66 -8.35 20.29
N ALA A 14 -1.33 -7.97 19.06
CA ALA A 14 -0.23 -7.05 18.78
C ALA A 14 -0.63 -5.58 18.93
N THR A 15 -1.93 -5.28 18.84
CA THR A 15 -2.49 -3.92 18.90
C THR A 15 -3.79 -3.95 19.70
N PRO A 16 -3.73 -3.90 21.04
CA PRO A 16 -4.92 -4.00 21.86
C PRO A 16 -5.85 -2.78 21.65
N SER A 17 -7.15 -3.02 21.59
CA SER A 17 -8.18 -1.97 21.54
C SER A 17 -8.89 -1.83 22.88
N LYS A 18 -9.57 -0.69 23.13
CA LYS A 18 -10.37 -0.50 24.36
C LYS A 18 -11.43 -1.60 24.52
N GLN A 19 -12.02 -2.03 23.41
CA GLN A 19 -13.00 -3.12 23.38
C GLN A 19 -12.36 -4.45 23.79
N THR A 20 -11.14 -4.73 23.33
CA THR A 20 -10.38 -5.93 23.73
C THR A 20 -10.13 -5.95 25.23
N PHE A 21 -9.69 -4.83 25.80
CA PHE A 21 -9.52 -4.72 27.26
C PHE A 21 -10.83 -4.91 28.01
N GLY A 22 -11.92 -4.31 27.53
CA GLY A 22 -13.25 -4.48 28.14
C GLY A 22 -13.71 -5.94 28.17
N PHE A 23 -13.51 -6.68 27.08
CA PHE A 23 -13.85 -8.11 27.00
C PHE A 23 -13.11 -8.96 28.03
N PHE A 24 -11.83 -8.67 28.27
CA PHE A 24 -11.00 -9.40 29.25
C PHE A 24 -11.04 -8.77 30.65
N ASN A 25 -12.03 -7.93 30.97
CA ASN A 25 -12.15 -7.25 32.28
C ASN A 25 -10.86 -6.49 32.68
N GLN A 26 -10.18 -5.89 31.71
CA GLN A 26 -8.90 -5.21 31.87
C GLN A 26 -7.78 -6.10 32.46
N ASN A 27 -7.94 -7.42 32.39
CA ASN A 27 -6.95 -8.39 32.86
C ASN A 27 -5.78 -8.51 31.88
N LEU A 28 -4.90 -7.51 31.86
CA LEU A 28 -3.66 -7.52 31.10
C LEU A 28 -2.59 -8.29 31.89
N VAL A 29 -2.23 -9.47 31.39
CA VAL A 29 -1.23 -10.34 32.03
C VAL A 29 0.20 -9.89 31.73
N MET A 30 0.48 -9.54 30.47
CA MET A 30 1.82 -9.14 30.03
C MET A 30 1.69 -8.22 28.81
N GLU A 31 2.53 -7.20 28.76
CA GLU A 31 2.71 -6.35 27.59
C GLU A 31 4.18 -6.36 27.17
N TYR A 32 4.44 -6.65 25.91
CA TYR A 32 5.77 -6.60 25.32
C TYR A 32 5.75 -5.65 24.11
N SER A 33 6.16 -4.42 24.36
CA SER A 33 6.02 -3.33 23.39
C SER A 33 7.06 -3.42 22.27
N ARG A 34 6.79 -2.77 21.14
CA ARG A 34 7.77 -2.64 20.04
C ARG A 34 9.10 -2.03 20.51
N PRO A 35 9.13 -0.92 21.30
CA PRO A 35 10.40 -0.41 21.85
C PRO A 35 11.18 -1.43 22.68
N CYS A 36 10.51 -2.24 23.51
CA CYS A 36 11.16 -3.32 24.27
C CYS A 36 11.77 -4.35 23.33
N ALA A 37 10.99 -4.82 22.35
CA ALA A 37 11.46 -5.80 21.36
C ALA A 37 12.68 -5.32 20.57
N VAL A 38 12.75 -4.02 20.26
CA VAL A 38 13.92 -3.41 19.60
C VAL A 38 15.11 -3.34 20.55
N ALA A 39 14.92 -2.88 21.79
CA ALA A 39 15.98 -2.78 22.79
C ALA A 39 16.61 -4.14 23.14
N ASP A 40 15.80 -5.19 23.18
CA ASP A 40 16.23 -6.56 23.48
C ASP A 40 16.84 -7.28 22.26
N GLY A 41 16.86 -6.64 21.08
CA GLY A 41 17.39 -7.23 19.85
C GLY A 41 16.51 -8.33 19.24
N VAL A 42 15.26 -8.47 19.70
CA VAL A 42 14.28 -9.41 19.16
C VAL A 42 13.73 -8.90 17.82
N ASN A 43 13.47 -7.59 17.73
CA ASN A 43 12.99 -6.91 16.52
C ASN A 43 14.04 -5.94 15.97
N VAL A 44 14.04 -5.77 14.65
CA VAL A 44 14.84 -4.76 13.96
C VAL A 44 14.06 -3.44 13.94
N ASP A 45 14.74 -2.32 14.20
CA ASP A 45 14.12 -1.02 14.06
C ASP A 45 13.93 -0.62 12.58
N GLY A 46 12.99 0.28 12.31
CA GLY A 46 12.64 0.70 10.96
C GLY A 46 13.09 2.12 10.66
N GLN A 47 13.21 2.44 9.39
CA GLN A 47 13.42 3.81 8.91
C GLN A 47 12.27 4.21 7.98
N VAL A 48 11.87 5.49 8.06
CA VAL A 48 10.82 6.04 7.21
C VAL A 48 11.45 6.92 6.13
N TYR A 49 11.32 6.48 4.88
CA TYR A 49 11.69 7.28 3.71
C TYR A 49 10.41 7.76 3.01
N ARG A 50 10.22 9.08 2.92
CA ARG A 50 8.98 9.68 2.42
C ARG A 50 9.18 10.31 1.04
N ILE A 51 8.46 9.78 0.04
CA ILE A 51 8.36 10.36 -1.30
C ILE A 51 7.06 11.17 -1.36
N ARG A 52 7.13 12.44 -1.77
CA ARG A 52 5.97 13.34 -1.92
C ARG A 52 5.90 13.82 -3.36
N THR A 53 4.76 13.67 -4.03
CA THR A 53 4.52 14.21 -5.38
C THR A 53 3.47 15.31 -5.30
N ALA A 54 3.60 16.37 -6.11
CA ALA A 54 2.70 17.51 -6.07
C ALA A 54 1.22 17.12 -6.20
N ILE A 55 0.91 16.20 -7.12
CA ILE A 55 -0.44 15.65 -7.37
C ILE A 55 -0.99 14.84 -6.19
N THR A 56 -0.13 14.10 -5.45
CA THR A 56 -0.56 13.39 -4.23
C THR A 56 -0.88 14.34 -3.10
N GLU A 57 -0.28 15.53 -3.09
CA GLU A 57 -0.47 16.48 -1.99
C GLU A 57 -1.63 17.45 -2.24
N ARG A 58 -1.80 17.88 -3.50
CA ARG A 58 -2.68 18.99 -3.87
C ARG A 58 -3.78 18.60 -4.84
N GLY A 59 -3.77 17.37 -5.37
CA GLY A 59 -4.62 17.01 -6.49
C GLY A 59 -4.12 17.63 -7.81
N SER A 60 -4.97 17.62 -8.83
CA SER A 60 -4.71 18.26 -10.12
C SER A 60 -6.01 18.56 -10.86
N THR A 61 -5.90 19.32 -11.94
CA THR A 61 -6.97 19.54 -12.91
C THR A 61 -6.56 18.94 -14.25
N VAL A 62 -7.48 18.24 -14.90
CA VAL A 62 -7.37 17.84 -16.31
C VAL A 62 -8.25 18.80 -17.10
N GLU A 63 -7.65 19.55 -18.03
CA GLU A 63 -8.37 20.55 -18.82
C GLU A 63 -9.37 19.88 -19.78
N ALA A 64 -10.43 20.62 -20.13
CA ALA A 64 -11.37 20.22 -21.17
C ALA A 64 -10.65 19.99 -22.52
N GLY A 65 -11.19 19.08 -23.33
CA GLY A 65 -10.63 18.72 -24.64
C GLY A 65 -9.55 17.64 -24.62
N TYR A 66 -9.09 17.21 -23.43
CA TYR A 66 -8.26 16.01 -23.32
C TYR A 66 -9.12 14.74 -23.41
N TYR A 67 -8.58 13.73 -24.08
CA TYR A 67 -9.12 12.38 -24.02
C TYR A 67 -8.64 11.69 -22.75
N VAL A 68 -9.58 11.18 -21.96
CA VAL A 68 -9.30 10.41 -20.76
C VAL A 68 -9.79 8.98 -20.90
N ASP A 69 -9.06 8.07 -20.26
CA ASP A 69 -9.46 6.68 -20.14
C ASP A 69 -10.45 6.51 -19.00
N LYS A 70 -11.70 6.17 -19.32
CA LYS A 70 -12.64 5.65 -18.32
C LYS A 70 -12.54 4.14 -18.26
N ARG A 71 -12.12 3.65 -17.09
CA ARG A 71 -12.02 2.22 -16.78
C ARG A 71 -13.21 1.79 -15.93
N ASP A 72 -13.95 0.80 -16.41
CA ASP A 72 -14.99 0.16 -15.60
C ASP A 72 -14.35 -0.68 -14.47
N ARG A 73 -14.80 -0.45 -13.23
CA ARG A 73 -14.19 -1.07 -12.05
C ARG A 73 -14.35 -2.60 -12.00
N GLN A 74 -15.46 -3.14 -12.52
CA GLN A 74 -15.74 -4.58 -12.45
C GLN A 74 -15.17 -5.33 -13.66
N THR A 75 -15.38 -4.80 -14.85
CA THR A 75 -15.06 -5.47 -16.11
C THR A 75 -13.68 -5.10 -16.65
N ARG A 76 -13.03 -4.08 -16.06
CA ARG A 76 -11.72 -3.53 -16.48
C ARG A 76 -11.68 -3.01 -17.91
N LYS A 77 -12.83 -2.89 -18.59
CA LYS A 77 -12.90 -2.37 -19.95
C LYS A 77 -12.57 -0.88 -19.94
N VAL A 78 -11.68 -0.48 -20.85
CA VAL A 78 -11.27 0.91 -21.05
C VAL A 78 -12.06 1.50 -22.21
N ARG A 79 -12.53 2.73 -22.04
CA ARG A 79 -13.15 3.53 -23.11
C ARG A 79 -12.54 4.92 -23.09
N TRP A 80 -12.28 5.41 -24.29
CA TRP A 80 -11.82 6.78 -24.51
C TRP A 80 -13.01 7.72 -24.49
N GLU A 81 -12.92 8.78 -23.70
CA GLU A 81 -13.93 9.84 -23.66
C GLU A 81 -13.22 11.19 -23.68
N SER A 82 -13.70 12.11 -24.52
CA SER A 82 -13.24 13.50 -24.48
C SER A 82 -13.90 14.19 -23.30
N LEU A 83 -13.14 14.97 -22.53
CA LEU A 83 -13.70 15.81 -21.49
C LEU A 83 -14.35 17.06 -22.12
N ASP A 84 -15.63 17.27 -21.87
CA ASP A 84 -16.34 18.49 -22.28
C ASP A 84 -16.06 19.66 -21.33
N GLU A 85 -15.68 19.38 -20.07
CA GLU A 85 -15.37 20.35 -19.01
C GLU A 85 -14.11 19.95 -18.23
N ASP A 86 -13.49 20.93 -17.56
CA ASP A 86 -12.32 20.70 -16.71
C ASP A 86 -12.64 19.74 -15.55
N LEU A 87 -11.86 18.66 -15.43
CA LEU A 87 -11.97 17.70 -14.34
C LEU A 87 -10.94 18.02 -13.25
N SER A 88 -11.39 18.72 -12.20
CA SER A 88 -10.59 18.97 -10.99
C SER A 88 -10.80 17.88 -9.95
N TYR A 89 -9.72 17.40 -9.34
CA TYR A 89 -9.79 16.40 -8.28
C TYR A 89 -8.77 16.65 -7.16
N ASP A 90 -9.21 16.47 -5.92
CA ASP A 90 -8.34 16.54 -4.75
C ASP A 90 -7.52 15.25 -4.52
N ALA A 91 -6.50 15.34 -3.66
CA ALA A 91 -5.66 14.22 -3.24
C ALA A 91 -6.42 12.97 -2.75
N GLN A 92 -7.61 13.16 -2.16
CA GLN A 92 -8.45 12.06 -1.67
C GLN A 92 -9.09 11.22 -2.80
N HIS A 93 -9.25 11.82 -3.98
CA HIS A 93 -9.81 11.17 -5.15
C HIS A 93 -8.76 10.37 -5.93
N LEU A 94 -7.47 10.65 -5.71
CA LEU A 94 -6.35 9.94 -6.32
C LEU A 94 -6.32 8.46 -5.88
N ASP A 95 -6.15 7.57 -6.85
CA ASP A 95 -6.20 6.10 -6.78
C ASP A 95 -7.49 5.53 -6.19
N ARG A 96 -8.57 6.34 -6.16
CA ARG A 96 -9.94 5.89 -5.89
C ARG A 96 -10.81 6.15 -7.11
N ALA A 97 -10.95 7.40 -7.50
CA ALA A 97 -11.76 7.81 -8.64
C ALA A 97 -10.90 8.17 -9.86
N VAL A 98 -9.70 8.71 -9.62
CA VAL A 98 -8.75 9.11 -10.67
C VAL A 98 -7.47 8.30 -10.49
N VAL A 99 -7.00 7.66 -11.56
CA VAL A 99 -5.72 6.95 -11.60
C VAL A 99 -4.72 7.80 -12.38
N ALA A 100 -3.58 8.11 -11.77
CA ALA A 100 -2.49 8.82 -12.43
C ALA A 100 -1.27 7.90 -12.55
N GLU A 101 -1.17 7.17 -13.67
CA GLU A 101 -0.09 6.21 -13.86
C GLU A 101 1.31 6.84 -13.77
N ASP A 102 1.45 8.09 -14.24
CA ASP A 102 2.71 8.82 -14.16
C ASP A 102 3.13 9.14 -12.72
N GLN A 103 2.17 9.29 -11.80
CA GLN A 103 2.48 9.43 -10.38
C GLN A 103 3.05 8.13 -9.82
N ILE A 104 2.44 6.98 -10.15
CA ILE A 104 2.93 5.66 -9.74
C ILE A 104 4.33 5.46 -10.31
N ARG A 105 4.52 5.75 -11.61
CA ARG A 105 5.81 5.66 -12.30
C ARG A 105 6.86 6.54 -11.65
N THR A 106 6.53 7.78 -11.30
CA THR A 106 7.46 8.70 -10.64
C THR A 106 7.91 8.17 -9.28
N ILE A 107 6.99 7.60 -8.50
CA ILE A 107 7.30 7.00 -7.19
C ILE A 107 8.21 5.78 -7.35
N ILE A 108 7.86 4.85 -8.24
CA ILE A 108 8.63 3.63 -8.48
C ILE A 108 10.02 3.94 -9.04
N ARG A 109 10.12 4.90 -9.97
CA ARG A 109 11.40 5.39 -10.49
C ARG A 109 12.27 5.98 -9.39
N THR A 110 11.68 6.85 -8.56
CA THR A 110 12.39 7.43 -7.42
C THR A 110 12.87 6.35 -6.45
N TYR A 111 12.03 5.36 -6.15
CA TYR A 111 12.41 4.21 -5.32
C TYR A 111 13.60 3.45 -5.92
N ARG A 112 13.54 3.10 -7.22
CA ARG A 112 14.64 2.43 -7.95
C ARG A 112 15.94 3.22 -7.87
N ASP A 113 15.89 4.50 -8.18
CA ASP A 113 17.08 5.35 -8.28
C ASP A 113 17.72 5.62 -6.90
N LYS A 114 16.89 5.59 -5.83
CA LYS A 114 17.33 5.78 -4.44
C LYS A 114 17.61 4.48 -3.68
N LEU A 115 17.37 3.33 -4.30
CA LEU A 115 17.43 2.04 -3.63
C LEU A 115 18.82 1.72 -3.07
N PHE A 116 19.85 1.88 -3.88
CA PHE A 116 21.23 1.50 -3.55
C PHE A 116 22.07 2.67 -3.03
N THR A 117 21.46 3.85 -2.88
CA THR A 117 22.12 5.07 -2.40
C THR A 117 21.58 5.42 -1.02
N ASP A 118 20.32 5.83 -0.94
CA ASP A 118 19.75 6.39 0.28
C ASP A 118 19.11 5.30 1.16
N LEU A 119 18.47 4.29 0.56
CA LEU A 119 17.67 3.29 1.28
C LEU A 119 18.49 2.09 1.77
N PHE A 120 19.28 1.48 0.88
CA PHE A 120 20.09 0.30 1.17
C PHE A 120 21.50 0.44 0.58
N PRO A 121 22.30 1.40 1.10
CA PRO A 121 23.68 1.58 0.65
C PRO A 121 24.48 0.28 0.80
N GLY A 122 25.29 -0.03 -0.21
CA GLY A 122 26.16 -1.20 -0.23
C GLY A 122 25.48 -2.52 -0.62
N ARG A 123 24.18 -2.53 -0.90
CA ARG A 123 23.51 -3.68 -1.51
C ARG A 123 23.64 -3.62 -3.04
N SER A 124 23.73 -4.79 -3.67
CA SER A 124 23.70 -4.97 -5.13
C SER A 124 22.36 -5.53 -5.63
N GLU A 125 21.55 -6.06 -4.72
CA GLU A 125 20.28 -6.71 -5.03
C GLU A 125 19.11 -5.98 -4.37
N VAL A 126 17.98 -5.96 -5.08
CA VAL A 126 16.74 -5.38 -4.59
C VAL A 126 16.23 -6.24 -3.42
N PRO A 127 16.09 -5.69 -2.21
CA PRO A 127 15.56 -6.43 -1.08
C PRO A 127 14.12 -6.88 -1.34
N LYS A 128 13.72 -8.00 -0.73
CA LYS A 128 12.31 -8.42 -0.76
C LYS A 128 11.43 -7.29 -0.24
N THR A 129 10.53 -6.82 -1.08
CA THR A 129 9.73 -5.61 -0.84
C THR A 129 8.25 -5.95 -0.98
N LEU A 130 7.46 -5.56 0.01
CA LEU A 130 6.00 -5.59 -0.07
C LEU A 130 5.49 -4.19 -0.43
N VAL A 131 4.63 -4.11 -1.44
CA VAL A 131 3.97 -2.86 -1.86
C VAL A 131 2.49 -2.99 -1.57
N PHE A 132 1.98 -2.13 -0.67
CA PHE A 132 0.56 -2.11 -0.31
C PHE A 132 -0.20 -1.16 -1.22
N ALA A 133 -1.05 -1.72 -2.08
CA ALA A 133 -1.94 -0.97 -2.95
C ALA A 133 -3.27 -0.64 -2.24
N LYS A 134 -3.99 0.36 -2.75
CA LYS A 134 -5.31 0.77 -2.21
C LYS A 134 -6.41 -0.23 -2.55
N ASP A 135 -6.35 -0.82 -3.74
CA ASP A 135 -7.27 -1.83 -4.24
C ASP A 135 -6.58 -2.74 -5.27
N ASP A 136 -7.35 -3.70 -5.81
CA ASP A 136 -6.86 -4.66 -6.80
C ASP A 136 -6.45 -4.01 -8.14
N SER A 137 -7.10 -2.91 -8.54
CA SER A 137 -6.74 -2.15 -9.75
C SER A 137 -5.37 -1.55 -9.60
N HIS A 138 -5.19 -0.85 -8.49
CA HIS A 138 -3.98 -0.15 -8.18
C HIS A 138 -2.81 -1.15 -8.07
N ALA A 139 -3.05 -2.35 -7.53
CA ALA A 139 -2.05 -3.41 -7.50
C ALA A 139 -1.62 -3.87 -8.90
N GLU A 140 -2.54 -3.97 -9.87
CA GLU A 140 -2.18 -4.32 -11.27
C GLU A 140 -1.31 -3.25 -11.91
N ASP A 141 -1.71 -1.98 -11.76
CA ASP A 141 -1.01 -0.85 -12.35
C ASP A 141 0.42 -0.72 -11.76
N ILE A 142 0.57 -0.87 -10.43
CA ILE A 142 1.87 -0.91 -9.75
C ILE A 142 2.74 -2.06 -10.28
N VAL A 143 2.20 -3.29 -10.35
CA VAL A 143 2.99 -4.48 -10.77
C VAL A 143 3.52 -4.29 -12.19
N ARG A 144 2.69 -3.78 -13.10
CA ARG A 144 3.11 -3.48 -14.47
C ARG A 144 4.23 -2.43 -14.48
N ILE A 145 4.02 -1.30 -13.80
CA ILE A 145 4.99 -0.19 -13.77
C ILE A 145 6.31 -0.59 -13.10
N VAL A 146 6.28 -1.40 -12.03
CA VAL A 146 7.49 -1.93 -11.39
C VAL A 146 8.30 -2.78 -12.36
N ARG A 147 7.65 -3.66 -13.13
CA ARG A 147 8.33 -4.49 -14.13
C ARG A 147 8.96 -3.65 -15.24
N GLU A 148 8.24 -2.64 -15.72
CA GLU A 148 8.73 -1.69 -16.72
C GLU A 148 9.94 -0.88 -16.20
N GLU A 149 9.83 -0.21 -15.06
CA GLU A 149 10.88 0.66 -14.54
C GLU A 149 12.13 -0.11 -14.08
N PHE A 150 11.98 -1.35 -13.60
CA PHE A 150 13.14 -2.18 -13.27
C PHE A 150 13.69 -2.98 -14.47
N GLY A 151 12.97 -3.02 -15.60
CA GLY A 151 13.32 -3.87 -16.74
C GLY A 151 13.36 -5.35 -16.38
N LYS A 152 12.43 -5.81 -15.52
CA LYS A 152 12.40 -7.18 -14.98
C LYS A 152 11.09 -7.90 -15.32
N GLY A 153 11.17 -9.22 -15.43
CA GLY A 153 10.04 -10.07 -15.78
C GLY A 153 9.05 -10.33 -14.64
N ASN A 154 8.09 -11.22 -14.91
CA ASN A 154 6.96 -11.50 -14.02
C ASN A 154 7.34 -12.00 -12.62
N GLU A 155 8.50 -12.63 -12.47
CA GLU A 155 8.99 -13.15 -11.18
C GLU A 155 9.47 -12.05 -10.23
N PHE A 156 9.81 -10.87 -10.74
CA PHE A 156 10.39 -9.80 -9.94
C PHE A 156 9.35 -9.08 -9.07
N CYS A 157 8.13 -8.91 -9.59
CA CYS A 157 7.02 -8.30 -8.85
C CYS A 157 5.74 -9.08 -9.16
N GLN A 158 5.08 -9.57 -8.11
CA GLN A 158 3.87 -10.37 -8.22
C GLN A 158 2.77 -9.79 -7.34
N LYS A 159 1.55 -9.75 -7.87
CA LYS A 159 0.34 -9.42 -7.10
C LYS A 159 -0.03 -10.62 -6.24
N ILE A 160 -0.05 -10.46 -4.92
CA ILE A 160 -0.57 -11.46 -3.99
C ILE A 160 -2.07 -11.23 -3.86
N THR A 161 -2.89 -12.20 -4.25
CA THR A 161 -4.36 -12.14 -4.09
C THR A 161 -4.83 -13.17 -3.08
N TYR A 162 -5.84 -12.83 -2.28
CA TYR A 162 -6.43 -13.70 -1.25
C TYR A 162 -7.34 -14.80 -1.80
N ARG A 163 -7.14 -15.29 -3.03
CA ARG A 163 -7.84 -16.49 -3.49
C ARG A 163 -7.11 -17.71 -2.93
N THR A 164 -7.42 -18.07 -1.69
CA THR A 164 -7.25 -19.45 -1.22
C THR A 164 -8.22 -20.31 -2.01
N THR A 165 -7.72 -21.02 -3.01
CA THR A 165 -8.39 -22.22 -3.52
C THR A 165 -8.43 -23.19 -2.35
N ALA A 166 -9.61 -23.35 -1.73
CA ALA A 166 -9.89 -24.47 -0.85
C ALA A 166 -10.22 -25.70 -1.70
#